data_AF-A0A2U1VQB6-F1
#
_entry.id   AF-A0A2U1VQB6-F1
#
_cell.length_a   1.000
_cell.length_b   1.000
_cell.length_c   1.000
_cell.angle_alpha   90.00
_cell.angle_beta   90.00
_cell.angle_gamma   90.00
#
_symmetry.space_group_name_H-M   'P 1'
#
loop_
_entity.id
_entity.type
_entity.pdbx_description
1 polymer ?
#
loop_
_entity_poly.entity_id
_entity_poly.type
_entity_poly.pdbx_seq_one_letter_code
_entity_poly.pdbx_strand_id
1 'polypeptide(L)'
;MRSVRPLRGLCAAALIALASAAGPAAAQIKDLEAYAAALAASLAKACPMAPPGDTAAHEACRKAIGLGAEASMRDYIFQFGGDQAGKRMKDKKTSVFRGDLYQDLYMSLYMYTGKSKVFTAPDGERGIAVQAYFRNTLPPGRYPYPFWHTDGDANANDKWDAYETANELRFYFDRSGRVYYASRSDAGSDENRGPYGHIDRPTFVGEWMWRDDQGGAQPVVTLFSEAYSADNPHLPALDAAYRKMAIGFRNADCTVCHQPEGHRKMNKLTLLQTPMHAATSIDAVLDEVRSGKMPVDDYNDPKPLDPKLKASLLTDGEAFRNLITTADAWERTNGRPKARKLVAN
;
A
#
# COMPACT_ATOMS: atom_id res chain seq x y z
N MET A 1 -73.58 34.74 -9.73
CA MET A 1 -72.33 35.13 -10.43
C MET A 1 -71.56 36.06 -9.49
N ARG A 2 -70.32 35.89 -9.05
CA ARG A 2 -69.21 34.96 -9.32
C ARG A 2 -68.53 34.62 -7.99
N SER A 3 -68.12 33.37 -7.85
CA SER A 3 -67.27 32.82 -6.79
C SER A 3 -65.83 33.33 -6.98
N VAL A 4 -65.15 33.72 -5.89
CA VAL A 4 -63.70 33.93 -5.87
C VAL A 4 -63.11 33.01 -4.81
N ARG A 5 -62.32 32.04 -5.27
CA ARG A 5 -61.58 31.07 -4.46
C ARG A 5 -60.27 31.69 -3.92
N PRO A 6 -59.77 31.27 -2.75
CA PRO A 6 -58.45 31.67 -2.27
C PRO A 6 -57.34 30.89 -3.00
N LEU A 7 -56.30 31.60 -3.45
CA LEU A 7 -55.05 31.00 -3.92
C LEU A 7 -54.32 30.35 -2.73
N ARG A 8 -54.19 29.03 -2.76
CA ARG A 8 -53.21 28.29 -1.95
C ARG A 8 -51.85 28.41 -2.65
N GLY A 9 -50.91 29.12 -2.02
CA GLY A 9 -49.51 29.10 -2.40
C GLY A 9 -48.91 27.72 -2.14
N LEU A 10 -48.43 27.08 -3.20
CA LEU A 10 -47.61 25.87 -3.12
C LEU A 10 -46.18 26.25 -2.74
N CYS A 11 -45.76 25.91 -1.52
CA CYS A 11 -44.34 25.81 -1.18
C CYS A 11 -43.76 24.57 -1.89
N ALA A 12 -43.00 24.77 -2.96
CA ALA A 12 -42.17 23.73 -3.53
C ALA A 12 -40.89 23.61 -2.68
N ALA A 13 -40.81 22.57 -1.84
CA ALA A 13 -39.59 22.19 -1.17
C ALA A 13 -38.61 21.60 -2.22
N ALA A 14 -37.53 22.32 -2.51
CA ALA A 14 -36.43 21.81 -3.33
C ALA A 14 -35.65 20.76 -2.52
N LEU A 15 -35.91 19.49 -2.79
CA LEU A 15 -35.05 18.38 -2.37
C LEU A 15 -33.73 18.47 -3.13
N ILE A 16 -32.70 19.00 -2.47
CA ILE A 16 -31.32 18.91 -2.93
C ILE A 16 -30.90 17.45 -2.77
N ALA A 17 -30.98 16.68 -3.85
CA ALA A 17 -30.39 15.36 -3.92
C ALA A 17 -28.86 15.50 -3.83
N LEU A 18 -28.29 15.12 -2.70
CA LEU A 18 -26.86 14.86 -2.53
C LEU A 18 -26.49 13.70 -3.47
N ALA A 19 -26.05 14.02 -4.68
CA ALA A 19 -25.40 13.07 -5.56
C ALA A 19 -24.10 12.64 -4.87
N SER A 20 -24.16 11.49 -4.19
CA SER A 20 -22.96 10.75 -3.80
C SER A 20 -22.21 10.48 -5.09
N ALA A 21 -20.98 10.97 -5.21
CA ALA A 21 -20.09 10.65 -6.32
C ALA A 21 -19.82 9.14 -6.27
N ALA A 22 -20.67 8.37 -6.95
CA ALA A 22 -20.43 6.98 -7.23
C ALA A 22 -19.23 6.92 -8.17
N GLY A 23 -18.07 6.57 -7.63
CA GLY A 23 -16.94 6.16 -8.46
C GLY A 23 -17.39 5.03 -9.39
N PRO A 24 -16.70 4.84 -10.54
CA PRO A 24 -17.06 3.80 -11.49
C PRO A 24 -17.14 2.46 -10.77
N ALA A 25 -18.28 1.79 -10.87
CA ALA A 25 -18.44 0.43 -10.37
C ALA A 25 -17.40 -0.44 -11.08
N ALA A 26 -16.51 -1.05 -10.31
CA ALA A 26 -15.57 -2.01 -10.88
C ALA A 26 -16.38 -3.09 -11.61
N ALA A 27 -16.03 -3.36 -12.86
CA ALA A 27 -16.68 -4.41 -13.63
C ALA A 27 -16.57 -5.73 -12.85
N GLN A 28 -17.72 -6.28 -12.44
CA GLN A 28 -17.77 -7.52 -11.70
C GLN A 28 -17.08 -8.62 -12.52
N ILE A 29 -16.09 -9.29 -11.93
CA ILE A 29 -15.35 -10.37 -12.60
C ILE A 29 -16.30 -11.54 -12.81
N LYS A 30 -16.77 -11.70 -14.05
CA LYS A 30 -17.72 -12.77 -14.42
C LYS A 30 -17.02 -14.10 -14.64
N ASP A 31 -15.78 -14.06 -15.13
CA ASP A 31 -14.93 -15.23 -15.38
C ASP A 31 -13.61 -15.06 -14.61
N LEU A 32 -13.51 -15.79 -13.49
CA LEU A 32 -12.36 -15.72 -12.59
C LEU A 32 -11.12 -16.38 -13.18
N GLU A 33 -11.29 -17.42 -14.01
CA GLU A 33 -10.17 -18.11 -14.66
C GLU A 33 -9.56 -17.22 -15.76
N ALA A 34 -10.41 -16.58 -16.58
CA ALA A 34 -9.94 -15.62 -17.57
C ALA A 34 -9.23 -14.43 -16.91
N TYR A 35 -9.76 -13.90 -15.81
CA TYR A 35 -9.09 -12.84 -15.06
C TYR A 35 -7.77 -13.32 -14.44
N ALA A 36 -7.69 -14.55 -13.93
CA ALA A 36 -6.45 -15.14 -13.41
C ALA A 36 -5.36 -15.20 -14.48
N ALA A 37 -5.69 -15.72 -15.66
CA ALA A 37 -4.76 -15.78 -16.78
C ALA A 37 -4.30 -14.37 -17.21
N ALA A 38 -5.23 -13.41 -17.30
CA ALA A 38 -4.91 -12.02 -17.66
C ALA A 38 -4.02 -11.34 -16.61
N LEU A 39 -4.31 -11.55 -15.32
CA LEU A 39 -3.53 -11.04 -14.21
C LEU A 39 -2.11 -11.60 -14.24
N ALA A 40 -1.97 -12.93 -14.33
CA ALA A 40 -0.67 -13.57 -14.35
C ALA A 40 0.17 -13.16 -15.56
N ALA A 41 -0.43 -13.10 -16.75
CA ALA A 41 0.25 -12.65 -17.96
C ALA A 41 0.70 -11.18 -17.87
N SER A 42 -0.15 -10.32 -17.30
CA SER A 42 0.17 -8.91 -17.09
C SER A 42 1.34 -8.72 -16.11
N LEU A 43 1.30 -9.43 -14.98
CA LEU A 43 2.37 -9.40 -13.97
C LEU A 43 3.68 -9.97 -14.51
N ALA A 44 3.65 -11.08 -15.25
CA ALA A 44 4.84 -11.66 -15.88
C ALA A 44 5.43 -10.75 -16.97
N LYS A 45 4.59 -10.01 -17.70
CA LYS A 45 5.05 -9.02 -18.66
C LYS A 45 5.72 -7.83 -17.98
N ALA A 46 5.15 -7.34 -16.88
CA ALA A 46 5.70 -6.21 -16.14
C ALA A 46 6.97 -6.58 -15.37
N CYS A 47 6.95 -7.73 -14.71
CA CYS A 47 7.92 -8.17 -13.72
C CYS A 47 8.36 -9.61 -14.01
N PRO A 48 9.02 -9.86 -15.16
CA PRO A 48 9.41 -11.20 -15.57
C PRO A 48 10.45 -11.82 -14.63
N MET A 49 10.61 -13.13 -14.72
CA MET A 49 11.74 -13.86 -14.13
C MET A 49 13.08 -13.27 -14.62
N ALA A 50 13.95 -12.95 -13.67
CA ALA A 50 15.27 -12.38 -13.87
C ALA A 50 16.20 -12.85 -12.73
N PRO A 51 17.51 -12.56 -12.74
CA PRO A 51 18.34 -12.73 -11.55
C PRO A 51 17.73 -11.99 -10.35
N PRO A 52 17.62 -12.58 -9.15
CA PRO A 52 16.87 -11.97 -8.04
C PRO A 52 17.48 -10.65 -7.53
N GLY A 53 18.75 -10.37 -7.82
CA GLY A 53 19.45 -9.13 -7.47
C GLY A 53 19.51 -8.09 -8.59
N ASP A 54 18.88 -8.37 -9.74
CA ASP A 54 18.87 -7.45 -10.89
C ASP A 54 18.04 -6.19 -10.57
N THR A 55 18.76 -5.14 -10.19
CA THR A 55 18.17 -3.83 -9.86
C THR A 55 17.54 -3.16 -11.08
N ALA A 56 18.10 -3.37 -12.28
CA ALA A 56 17.53 -2.78 -13.50
C ALA A 56 16.19 -3.45 -13.86
N ALA A 57 16.10 -4.77 -13.72
CA ALA A 57 14.85 -5.51 -13.89
C ALA A 57 13.81 -5.12 -12.82
N HIS A 58 14.22 -4.90 -11.57
CA HIS A 58 13.33 -4.40 -10.51
C HIS A 58 12.78 -3.02 -10.85
N GLU A 59 13.62 -2.08 -11.29
CA GLU A 59 13.17 -0.73 -11.67
C GLU A 59 12.29 -0.72 -12.93
N ALA A 60 12.59 -1.57 -13.91
CA ALA A 60 11.72 -1.77 -15.07
C ALA A 60 10.35 -2.31 -14.64
N CYS A 61 10.33 -3.28 -13.74
CA CYS A 61 9.12 -3.82 -13.12
C CYS A 61 8.32 -2.74 -12.39
N ARG A 62 8.95 -1.94 -11.52
CA ARG A 62 8.29 -0.82 -10.83
C ARG A 62 7.62 0.14 -11.80
N LYS A 63 8.24 0.44 -12.95
CA LYS A 63 7.67 1.33 -13.98
C LYS A 63 6.56 0.71 -14.81
N ALA A 64 6.57 -0.62 -14.95
CA ALA A 64 5.66 -1.37 -15.82
C ALA A 64 4.45 -1.97 -15.08
N ILE A 65 4.57 -2.18 -13.77
CA ILE A 65 3.54 -2.84 -12.97
C ILE A 65 2.29 -1.97 -12.86
N GLY A 66 1.13 -2.57 -13.06
CA GLY A 66 -0.18 -1.94 -12.96
C GLY A 66 -0.62 -1.12 -14.16
N LEU A 67 -0.22 -1.63 -15.31
CA LEU A 67 -0.58 -1.14 -16.63
C LEU A 67 -1.43 -2.14 -17.42
N GLY A 68 -1.70 -3.31 -16.84
CA GLY A 68 -2.60 -4.30 -17.40
C GLY A 68 -3.72 -4.65 -16.42
N ALA A 69 -3.97 -5.94 -16.20
CA ALA A 69 -5.15 -6.43 -15.49
C ALA A 69 -5.21 -6.01 -14.00
N GLU A 70 -4.08 -5.64 -13.42
CA GLU A 70 -3.89 -5.12 -12.06
C GLU A 70 -3.95 -3.59 -11.95
N ALA A 71 -4.23 -2.88 -13.05
CA ALA A 71 -4.28 -1.42 -13.07
C ALA A 71 -5.29 -0.85 -12.07
N SER A 72 -6.50 -1.42 -11.97
CA SER A 72 -7.54 -0.93 -11.07
C SER A 72 -7.16 -1.02 -9.60
N MET A 73 -6.25 -1.94 -9.23
CA MET A 73 -5.75 -2.05 -7.85
C MET A 73 -4.99 -0.81 -7.39
N ARG A 74 -4.70 0.15 -8.28
CA ARG A 74 -4.01 1.39 -7.94
C ARG A 74 -4.90 2.43 -7.27
N ASP A 75 -6.20 2.36 -7.54
CA ASP A 75 -7.12 3.49 -7.33
C ASP A 75 -7.77 3.50 -5.93
N TYR A 76 -7.41 2.56 -5.07
CA TYR A 76 -8.02 2.39 -3.75
C TYR A 76 -7.04 1.88 -2.71
N ILE A 77 -7.50 1.84 -1.46
CA ILE A 77 -6.77 1.26 -0.34
C ILE A 77 -6.69 -0.25 -0.49
N PHE A 78 -5.49 -0.78 -0.38
CA PHE A 78 -5.13 -2.17 -0.60
C PHE A 78 -4.55 -2.78 0.69
N GLN A 79 -4.96 -4.01 1.02
CA GLN A 79 -4.42 -4.74 2.17
C GLN A 79 -3.36 -5.76 1.71
N PHE A 80 -2.27 -5.89 2.46
CA PHE A 80 -1.24 -6.88 2.14
C PHE A 80 -0.66 -7.53 3.40
N GLY A 81 -0.28 -8.81 3.32
CA GLY A 81 0.29 -9.55 4.45
C GLY A 81 0.82 -10.92 4.08
N GLY A 82 1.21 -11.70 5.09
CA GLY A 82 1.45 -13.14 4.93
C GLY A 82 0.14 -13.91 4.89
N ASP A 83 0.13 -15.06 4.23
CA ASP A 83 -1.00 -15.97 4.32
C ASP A 83 -1.21 -16.44 5.76
N GLN A 84 -2.46 -16.48 6.18
CA GLN A 84 -2.88 -16.77 7.54
C GLN A 84 -4.06 -17.72 7.45
N ALA A 85 -3.76 -18.97 7.10
CA ALA A 85 -4.75 -20.02 6.91
C ALA A 85 -5.69 -20.15 8.11
N GLY A 86 -6.98 -20.35 7.84
CA GLY A 86 -8.03 -20.51 8.87
C GLY A 86 -8.47 -19.22 9.56
N LYS A 87 -7.83 -18.06 9.31
CA LYS A 87 -8.28 -16.77 9.86
C LYS A 87 -9.19 -16.04 8.87
N ARG A 88 -10.33 -15.56 9.39
CA ARG A 88 -11.19 -14.62 8.65
C ARG A 88 -10.46 -13.31 8.37
N MET A 89 -10.81 -12.64 7.29
CA MET A 89 -10.15 -11.41 6.85
C MET A 89 -10.09 -10.27 7.88
N LYS A 90 -11.11 -10.14 8.74
CA LYS A 90 -11.11 -9.18 9.86
C LYS A 90 -10.09 -9.51 10.96
N ASP A 91 -9.72 -10.79 11.07
CA ASP A 91 -8.82 -11.34 12.10
C ASP A 91 -7.39 -11.52 11.55
N LYS A 92 -7.18 -11.33 10.23
CA LYS A 92 -5.86 -11.37 9.59
C LYS A 92 -5.06 -10.11 9.90
N LYS A 93 -3.80 -10.31 10.31
CA LYS A 93 -2.80 -9.26 10.42
C LYS A 93 -2.37 -8.79 9.03
N THR A 94 -2.68 -7.56 8.68
CA THR A 94 -2.34 -6.96 7.38
C THR A 94 -1.80 -5.56 7.56
N SER A 95 -1.00 -5.13 6.60
CA SER A 95 -0.67 -3.73 6.40
C SER A 95 -1.62 -3.11 5.39
N VAL A 96 -1.88 -1.82 5.55
CA VAL A 96 -2.80 -1.04 4.70
C VAL A 96 -1.99 -0.06 3.88
N PHE A 97 -2.27 0.01 2.58
CA PHE A 97 -1.54 0.84 1.63
C PHE A 97 -2.50 1.57 0.68
N ARG A 98 -2.10 2.72 0.14
CA ARG A 98 -2.58 3.13 -1.18
C ARG A 98 -2.16 2.08 -2.21
N GLY A 99 -3.06 1.75 -3.12
CA GLY A 99 -2.86 0.73 -4.14
C GLY A 99 -1.68 0.98 -5.06
N ASP A 100 -1.37 2.24 -5.40
CA ASP A 100 -0.17 2.59 -6.14
C ASP A 100 1.09 2.17 -5.40
N LEU A 101 1.19 2.57 -4.13
CA LEU A 101 2.37 2.34 -3.34
C LEU A 101 2.54 0.88 -2.95
N TYR A 102 1.45 0.14 -2.76
CA TYR A 102 1.52 -1.32 -2.62
C TYR A 102 2.21 -1.96 -3.83
N GLN A 103 1.79 -1.59 -5.05
CA GLN A 103 2.34 -2.21 -6.24
C GLN A 103 3.81 -1.81 -6.46
N ASP A 104 4.14 -0.54 -6.23
CA ASP A 104 5.50 -0.03 -6.45
C ASP A 104 6.50 -0.52 -5.41
N LEU A 105 6.09 -0.64 -4.14
CA LEU A 105 6.98 -0.97 -3.01
C LEU A 105 7.02 -2.46 -2.69
N TYR A 106 5.92 -3.20 -2.89
CA TYR A 106 5.80 -4.58 -2.42
C TYR A 106 5.58 -5.57 -3.55
N MET A 107 4.64 -5.29 -4.45
CA MET A 107 4.37 -6.21 -5.55
C MET A 107 5.55 -6.28 -6.53
N SER A 108 6.27 -5.17 -6.72
CA SER A 108 7.48 -5.11 -7.55
C SER A 108 8.66 -5.95 -7.03
N LEU A 109 8.65 -6.33 -5.75
CA LEU A 109 9.68 -7.19 -5.16
C LEU A 109 9.55 -8.65 -5.59
N TYR A 110 8.53 -8.99 -6.37
CA TYR A 110 8.32 -10.33 -6.89
C TYR A 110 8.56 -10.37 -8.40
N MET A 111 9.01 -11.52 -8.87
CA MET A 111 9.11 -11.92 -10.27
C MET A 111 8.03 -12.95 -10.55
N TYR A 112 7.35 -12.85 -11.70
CA TYR A 112 6.19 -13.67 -12.01
C TYR A 112 6.44 -14.56 -13.22
N THR A 113 5.98 -15.81 -13.14
CA THR A 113 6.15 -16.80 -14.20
C THR A 113 5.05 -16.77 -15.25
N GLY A 114 3.93 -16.10 -14.94
CA GLY A 114 2.73 -16.10 -15.76
C GLY A 114 1.80 -17.29 -15.48
N LYS A 115 2.18 -18.19 -14.55
CA LYS A 115 1.30 -19.27 -14.09
C LYS A 115 0.34 -18.77 -13.01
N SER A 116 -0.92 -19.20 -13.10
CA SER A 116 -1.92 -18.95 -12.07
C SER A 116 -2.86 -20.13 -11.89
N LYS A 117 -3.55 -20.14 -10.76
CA LYS A 117 -4.69 -21.03 -10.48
C LYS A 117 -5.75 -20.25 -9.70
N VAL A 118 -7.01 -20.57 -9.93
CA VAL A 118 -8.07 -20.21 -8.99
C VAL A 118 -8.04 -21.20 -7.82
N PHE A 119 -8.25 -20.69 -6.62
CA PHE A 119 -8.37 -21.52 -5.42
C PHE A 119 -9.62 -21.14 -4.61
N THR A 120 -10.02 -22.06 -3.75
CA THR A 120 -11.03 -21.81 -2.70
C THR A 120 -10.32 -21.93 -1.36
N ALA A 121 -10.35 -20.86 -0.57
CA ALA A 121 -9.81 -20.83 0.79
C ALA A 121 -10.67 -21.69 1.74
N PRO A 122 -10.13 -22.10 2.91
CA PRO A 122 -10.87 -22.92 3.86
C PRO A 122 -12.19 -22.32 4.37
N ASP A 123 -12.33 -20.98 4.33
CA ASP A 123 -13.56 -20.27 4.68
C ASP A 123 -14.55 -20.12 3.51
N GLY A 124 -14.26 -20.75 2.36
CA GLY A 124 -15.07 -20.73 1.15
C GLY A 124 -14.83 -19.54 0.23
N GLU A 125 -13.96 -18.59 0.60
CA GLU A 125 -13.61 -17.46 -0.27
C GLU A 125 -12.82 -17.94 -1.49
N ARG A 126 -13.21 -17.51 -2.69
CA ARG A 126 -12.43 -17.78 -3.92
C ARG A 126 -11.37 -16.72 -4.12
N GLY A 127 -10.21 -17.14 -4.61
CA GLY A 127 -9.08 -16.26 -4.90
C GLY A 127 -8.28 -16.72 -6.11
N ILE A 128 -7.28 -15.93 -6.47
CA ILE A 128 -6.33 -16.24 -7.54
C ILE A 128 -4.94 -16.35 -6.92
N ALA A 129 -4.25 -17.46 -7.15
CA ALA A 129 -2.84 -17.59 -6.83
C ALA A 129 -2.03 -17.40 -8.11
N VAL A 130 -1.11 -16.43 -8.12
CA VAL A 130 -0.15 -16.21 -9.20
C VAL A 130 1.21 -16.64 -8.71
N GLN A 131 1.88 -17.54 -9.44
CA GLN A 131 3.22 -18.01 -9.08
C GLN A 131 4.22 -16.86 -9.19
N ALA A 132 4.95 -16.65 -8.11
CA ALA A 132 5.79 -15.48 -7.93
C ALA A 132 6.96 -15.78 -6.99
N TYR A 133 8.14 -15.22 -7.26
CA TYR A 133 9.33 -15.43 -6.44
C TYR A 133 9.94 -14.10 -6.03
N PHE A 134 10.30 -13.99 -4.76
CA PHE A 134 10.84 -12.76 -4.18
C PHE A 134 12.22 -12.42 -4.75
N ARG A 135 12.54 -11.14 -4.84
CA ARG A 135 13.86 -10.65 -5.23
C ARG A 135 14.75 -10.58 -3.99
N ASN A 136 15.28 -11.72 -3.54
CA ASN A 136 15.98 -11.83 -2.25
C ASN A 136 17.42 -11.28 -2.26
N THR A 137 18.03 -11.00 -3.41
CA THR A 137 19.43 -10.51 -3.50
C THR A 137 19.55 -9.05 -3.97
N LEU A 138 18.48 -8.25 -3.83
CA LEU A 138 18.57 -6.82 -4.10
C LEU A 138 19.43 -6.12 -3.04
N PRO A 139 20.06 -4.98 -3.38
CA PRO A 139 20.70 -4.13 -2.38
C PRO A 139 19.70 -3.73 -1.28
N PRO A 140 20.10 -3.65 0.00
CA PRO A 140 19.23 -3.32 1.13
C PRO A 140 18.30 -2.12 0.92
N GLY A 141 18.79 -1.06 0.27
CA GLY A 141 18.03 0.16 -0.02
C GLY A 141 16.85 -0.03 -0.98
N ARG A 142 16.80 -1.15 -1.72
CA ARG A 142 15.71 -1.48 -2.66
C ARG A 142 14.52 -2.18 -1.99
N TYR A 143 14.64 -2.52 -0.71
CA TYR A 143 13.51 -2.97 0.09
C TYR A 143 12.86 -1.78 0.81
N PRO A 144 11.53 -1.72 0.93
CA PRO A 144 10.84 -0.57 1.53
C PRO A 144 11.11 -0.40 3.03
N TYR A 145 11.65 -1.40 3.70
CA TYR A 145 12.22 -1.33 5.04
C TYR A 145 13.11 -2.55 5.26
N PRO A 146 13.91 -2.58 6.34
CA PRO A 146 14.76 -3.73 6.68
C PRO A 146 13.91 -4.98 6.97
N PHE A 147 13.56 -5.81 5.98
CA PHE A 147 12.78 -7.04 6.22
C PHE A 147 13.47 -8.03 7.17
N TRP A 148 14.79 -7.88 7.30
CA TRP A 148 15.67 -8.61 8.21
C TRP A 148 15.74 -7.99 9.62
N HIS A 149 14.86 -7.04 9.94
CA HIS A 149 14.69 -6.57 11.31
C HIS A 149 14.32 -7.78 12.19
N THR A 150 15.07 -7.98 13.27
CA THR A 150 14.73 -8.95 14.29
C THR A 150 14.19 -8.19 15.49
N ASP A 151 12.93 -8.44 15.85
CA ASP A 151 12.55 -8.38 17.26
C ASP A 151 13.55 -9.32 17.98
N GLY A 152 14.05 -9.00 19.18
CA GLY A 152 14.92 -9.90 19.96
C GLY A 152 14.29 -11.25 20.39
N ASP A 153 13.33 -11.75 19.61
CA ASP A 153 12.58 -12.99 19.71
C ASP A 153 13.23 -14.05 18.81
N ALA A 154 13.46 -15.25 19.35
CA ALA A 154 14.01 -16.39 18.62
C ALA A 154 13.13 -16.83 17.41
N ASN A 155 11.94 -16.23 17.25
CA ASN A 155 11.01 -16.43 16.15
C ASN A 155 11.08 -15.32 15.07
N ALA A 156 11.95 -14.32 15.21
CA ALA A 156 12.06 -13.22 14.24
C ALA A 156 12.79 -13.61 12.92
N ASN A 157 13.04 -14.90 12.71
CA ASN A 157 13.42 -15.45 11.41
C ASN A 157 12.24 -15.49 10.43
N ASP A 158 11.00 -15.37 10.90
CA ASP A 158 9.83 -15.60 10.05
C ASP A 158 9.61 -14.55 8.96
N LYS A 159 10.03 -13.28 9.11
CA LYS A 159 9.63 -12.26 8.14
C LYS A 159 10.43 -12.37 6.84
N TRP A 160 11.76 -12.28 6.92
CA TRP A 160 12.63 -12.46 5.75
C TRP A 160 12.34 -13.80 5.09
N ASP A 161 12.35 -14.87 5.87
CA ASP A 161 12.11 -16.22 5.39
C ASP A 161 10.72 -16.32 4.75
N ALA A 162 9.66 -15.73 5.32
CA ALA A 162 8.33 -15.75 4.69
C ALA A 162 8.23 -14.96 3.38
N TYR A 163 9.09 -13.95 3.15
CA TYR A 163 9.19 -13.35 1.81
C TYR A 163 10.00 -14.26 0.89
N GLU A 164 11.11 -14.78 1.37
CA GLU A 164 12.04 -15.58 0.58
C GLU A 164 11.44 -16.92 0.13
N THR A 165 10.71 -17.60 1.01
CA THR A 165 10.08 -18.90 0.73
C THR A 165 8.81 -18.78 -0.08
N ALA A 166 8.18 -17.60 -0.12
CA ALA A 166 6.98 -17.37 -0.90
C ALA A 166 7.21 -17.73 -2.37
N ASN A 167 6.28 -18.53 -2.91
CA ASN A 167 6.29 -19.02 -4.28
C ASN A 167 4.96 -18.70 -5.01
N GLU A 168 4.02 -18.03 -4.33
CA GLU A 168 2.84 -17.43 -4.96
C GLU A 168 2.37 -16.16 -4.21
N LEU A 169 1.76 -15.24 -4.96
CA LEU A 169 0.90 -14.20 -4.41
C LEU A 169 -0.57 -14.60 -4.61
N ARG A 170 -1.34 -14.58 -3.53
CA ARG A 170 -2.79 -14.85 -3.54
C ARG A 170 -3.56 -13.55 -3.50
N PHE A 171 -4.51 -13.39 -4.40
CA PHE A 171 -5.37 -12.22 -4.54
C PHE A 171 -6.82 -12.58 -4.18
N TYR A 172 -7.43 -11.76 -3.33
CA TYR A 172 -8.79 -11.96 -2.79
C TYR A 172 -9.71 -10.82 -3.20
N PHE A 173 -11.00 -11.14 -3.33
CA PHE A 173 -12.01 -10.26 -3.92
C PHE A 173 -13.01 -9.79 -2.87
N ASP A 174 -13.40 -8.52 -2.95
CA ASP A 174 -14.52 -8.01 -2.19
C ASP A 174 -15.85 -8.41 -2.84
N ARG A 175 -16.98 -8.06 -2.21
CA ARG A 175 -18.32 -8.38 -2.72
C ARG A 175 -18.63 -7.73 -4.08
N SER A 176 -17.91 -6.67 -4.44
CA SER A 176 -18.05 -6.00 -5.74
C SER A 176 -17.15 -6.62 -6.83
N GLY A 177 -16.35 -7.63 -6.48
CA GLY A 177 -15.40 -8.26 -7.40
C GLY A 177 -14.09 -7.49 -7.56
N ARG A 178 -13.75 -6.55 -6.66
CA ARG A 178 -12.46 -5.87 -6.66
C ARG A 178 -11.43 -6.65 -5.86
N VAL A 179 -10.20 -6.70 -6.34
CA VAL A 179 -9.08 -7.25 -5.56
C VAL A 179 -8.73 -6.28 -4.44
N TYR A 180 -9.03 -6.61 -3.20
CA TYR A 180 -8.82 -5.70 -2.06
C TYR A 180 -7.68 -6.13 -1.12
N TYR A 181 -7.23 -7.37 -1.27
CA TYR A 181 -6.22 -7.98 -0.44
C TYR A 181 -5.33 -8.92 -1.26
N ALA A 182 -4.03 -8.87 -0.97
CA ALA A 182 -3.10 -9.91 -1.40
C ALA A 182 -2.32 -10.50 -0.22
N SER A 183 -1.95 -11.78 -0.35
CA SER A 183 -1.00 -12.43 0.57
C SER A 183 0.15 -13.09 -0.15
N ARG A 184 1.31 -13.10 0.49
CA ARG A 184 2.42 -13.99 0.13
C ARG A 184 2.19 -15.37 0.74
N SER A 185 2.42 -16.42 -0.03
CA SER A 185 2.25 -17.82 0.39
C SER A 185 3.36 -18.69 -0.21
N ASP A 186 3.74 -19.73 0.54
CA ASP A 186 4.68 -20.80 0.18
C ASP A 186 3.97 -22.09 -0.26
N ALA A 187 2.64 -22.09 -0.28
CA ALA A 187 1.81 -23.25 -0.65
C ALA A 187 1.65 -23.42 -2.18
N GLY A 188 2.40 -22.67 -2.98
CA GLY A 188 2.52 -22.81 -4.42
C GLY A 188 3.51 -23.90 -4.83
N SER A 189 4.08 -23.76 -6.02
CA SER A 189 5.06 -24.71 -6.58
C SER A 189 6.39 -24.01 -6.87
N ASP A 190 7.49 -24.71 -6.61
CA ASP A 190 8.86 -24.25 -6.90
C ASP A 190 9.38 -24.71 -8.27
N GLU A 191 8.56 -25.43 -9.06
CA GLU A 191 8.96 -26.00 -10.36
C GLU A 191 9.59 -24.98 -11.32
N ASN A 192 9.18 -23.70 -11.25
CA ASN A 192 9.60 -22.64 -12.17
C ASN A 192 10.44 -21.56 -11.48
N ARG A 193 10.97 -21.87 -10.29
CA ARG A 193 11.74 -20.95 -9.45
C ARG A 193 13.10 -20.58 -10.05
N GLY A 194 13.65 -21.40 -10.94
CA GLY A 194 14.96 -21.17 -11.56
C GLY A 194 16.11 -21.24 -10.53
N PRO A 195 17.25 -20.55 -10.75
CA PRO A 195 18.44 -20.63 -9.90
C PRO A 195 18.32 -19.86 -8.56
N TYR A 196 17.10 -19.73 -8.04
CA TYR A 196 16.85 -19.09 -6.75
C TYR A 196 17.43 -19.94 -5.61
N GLY A 197 18.21 -19.32 -4.74
CA GLY A 197 18.74 -19.95 -3.54
C GLY A 197 18.43 -19.11 -2.31
N HIS A 198 18.38 -19.76 -1.16
CA HIS A 198 18.37 -19.09 0.13
C HIS A 198 19.61 -18.18 0.27
N ILE A 199 19.43 -17.02 0.87
CA ILE A 199 20.54 -16.16 1.26
C ILE A 199 20.53 -15.83 2.76
N ASP A 200 21.74 -15.71 3.30
CA ASP A 200 21.91 -15.14 4.63
C ASP A 200 21.43 -13.68 4.61
N ARG A 201 20.42 -13.40 5.42
CA ARG A 201 19.86 -12.05 5.54
C ARG A 201 20.91 -11.07 6.08
N PRO A 202 20.82 -9.77 5.73
CA PRO A 202 21.68 -8.75 6.33
C PRO A 202 21.48 -8.64 7.85
N THR A 203 22.48 -8.12 8.56
CA THR A 203 22.34 -7.77 9.99
C THR A 203 21.50 -6.50 10.13
N PHE A 204 20.50 -6.53 11.01
CA PHE A 204 19.76 -5.32 11.37
C PHE A 204 20.52 -4.53 12.44
N VAL A 205 20.83 -3.27 12.16
CA VAL A 205 21.61 -2.40 13.04
C VAL A 205 20.75 -1.47 13.91
N GLY A 206 19.43 -1.71 13.98
CA GLY A 206 18.50 -0.91 14.77
C GLY A 206 17.95 0.33 14.06
N GLU A 207 18.26 0.53 12.78
CA GLU A 207 17.86 1.72 12.01
C GLU A 207 16.81 1.39 10.94
N TRP A 208 15.61 1.97 11.06
CA TRP A 208 14.55 1.86 10.05
C TRP A 208 14.79 2.71 8.80
N MET A 209 15.54 3.79 8.96
CA MET A 209 16.06 4.65 7.91
C MET A 209 17.52 4.91 8.24
N TRP A 210 18.40 4.76 7.25
CA TRP A 210 19.85 4.90 7.43
C TRP A 210 20.43 5.80 6.34
N ARG A 211 21.75 6.00 6.37
CA ARG A 211 22.50 6.59 5.27
C ARG A 211 23.45 5.57 4.67
N ASP A 212 23.56 5.55 3.34
CA ASP A 212 24.61 4.80 2.66
C ASP A 212 25.99 5.48 2.84
N ASP A 213 27.04 4.82 2.33
CA ASP A 213 28.42 5.30 2.43
C ASP A 213 28.66 6.65 1.76
N GLN A 214 27.76 7.09 0.87
CA GLN A 214 27.81 8.39 0.19
C GLN A 214 26.95 9.44 0.92
N GLY A 215 26.36 9.09 2.06
CA GLY A 215 25.46 9.93 2.83
C GLY A 215 24.04 10.00 2.26
N GLY A 216 23.72 9.22 1.22
CA GLY A 216 22.38 9.12 0.63
C GLY A 216 21.39 8.51 1.61
N ALA A 217 20.17 9.05 1.67
CA ALA A 217 19.14 8.53 2.57
C ALA A 217 18.59 7.18 2.09
N GLN A 218 18.28 6.29 3.02
CA GLN A 218 17.80 4.94 2.76
C GLN A 218 16.62 4.57 3.68
N PRO A 219 15.73 3.63 3.28
CA PRO A 219 15.73 2.93 1.99
C PRO A 219 15.27 3.84 0.84
N VAL A 220 16.08 3.88 -0.22
CA VAL A 220 15.92 4.82 -1.33
C VAL A 220 14.53 4.72 -1.97
N VAL A 221 14.00 3.50 -2.12
CA VAL A 221 12.68 3.26 -2.75
C VAL A 221 11.50 3.89 -2.01
N THR A 222 11.70 4.31 -0.76
CA THR A 222 10.68 4.99 0.06
C THR A 222 10.79 6.50 0.07
N LEU A 223 11.74 7.07 -0.65
CA LEU A 223 11.95 8.50 -0.76
C LEU A 223 11.12 9.09 -1.91
N PHE A 224 10.70 10.34 -1.76
CA PHE A 224 10.01 11.05 -2.84
C PHE A 224 10.90 11.23 -4.08
N SER A 225 12.20 11.42 -3.90
CA SER A 225 13.17 11.53 -4.99
C SER A 225 13.24 10.31 -5.90
N GLU A 226 12.87 9.13 -5.41
CA GLU A 226 12.80 7.90 -6.22
C GLU A 226 11.40 7.66 -6.80
N ALA A 227 10.36 8.15 -6.13
CA ALA A 227 8.98 7.91 -6.54
C ALA A 227 8.46 8.91 -7.59
N TYR A 228 9.00 10.13 -7.57
CA TYR A 228 8.59 11.25 -8.44
C TYR A 228 9.69 11.61 -9.44
N SER A 229 9.31 12.35 -10.49
CA SER A 229 10.27 12.91 -11.44
C SER A 229 11.16 13.94 -10.78
N ALA A 230 12.45 13.94 -11.12
CA ALA A 230 13.45 14.81 -10.49
C ALA A 230 13.18 16.32 -10.66
N ASP A 231 12.42 16.72 -11.68
CA ASP A 231 12.05 18.10 -11.98
C ASP A 231 10.63 18.46 -11.54
N ASN A 232 9.98 17.60 -10.74
CA ASN A 232 8.74 17.97 -10.07
C ASN A 232 9.05 19.11 -9.07
N PRO A 233 8.52 20.32 -9.28
CA PRO A 233 8.90 21.49 -8.49
C PRO A 233 8.42 21.43 -7.04
N HIS A 234 7.57 20.45 -6.72
CA HIS A 234 6.96 20.32 -5.40
C HIS A 234 7.78 19.43 -4.45
N LEU A 235 8.81 18.72 -4.92
CA LEU A 235 9.55 17.76 -4.09
C LEU A 235 10.22 18.37 -2.84
N PRO A 236 10.90 19.55 -2.92
CA PRO A 236 11.50 20.14 -1.73
C PRO A 236 10.45 20.49 -0.66
N ALA A 237 9.32 21.04 -1.07
CA ALA A 237 8.22 21.38 -0.16
C ALA A 237 7.57 20.12 0.42
N LEU A 238 7.39 19.08 -0.40
CA LEU A 238 6.81 17.80 0.00
C LEU A 238 7.69 17.08 1.04
N ASP A 239 9.01 17.01 0.83
CA ASP A 239 9.95 16.42 1.79
C ASP A 239 9.95 17.20 3.12
N ALA A 240 9.98 18.53 3.06
CA ALA A 240 9.91 19.38 4.25
C ALA A 240 8.61 19.17 5.02
N ALA A 241 7.46 19.08 4.33
CA ALA A 241 6.17 18.83 4.95
C ALA A 241 6.10 17.44 5.60
N TYR A 242 6.62 16.41 4.94
CA TYR A 242 6.74 15.07 5.54
C TYR A 242 7.59 15.10 6.81
N ARG A 243 8.78 15.72 6.78
CA ARG A 243 9.67 15.77 7.97
C ARG A 243 9.01 16.47 9.13
N LYS A 244 8.36 17.62 8.88
CA LYS A 244 7.63 18.38 9.89
C LYS A 244 6.52 17.54 10.50
N MET A 245 5.69 16.94 9.66
CA MET A 245 4.62 16.05 10.08
C MET A 245 5.17 14.87 10.90
N ALA A 246 6.18 14.16 10.40
CA ALA A 246 6.78 12.99 11.05
C ALA A 246 7.35 13.32 12.44
N ILE A 247 7.91 14.52 12.66
CA ILE A 247 8.30 14.99 13.99
C ILE A 247 7.08 15.12 14.91
N GLY A 248 5.99 15.72 14.43
CA GLY A 248 4.74 15.81 15.17
C GLY A 248 4.20 14.44 15.59
N PHE A 249 4.17 13.46 14.68
CA PHE A 249 3.71 12.09 14.99
C PHE A 249 4.62 11.36 15.98
N ARG A 250 5.95 11.58 15.92
CA ARG A 250 6.88 11.04 16.92
C ARG A 250 6.64 11.65 18.30
N ASN A 251 6.46 12.97 18.38
CA ASN A 251 6.15 13.68 19.63
C ASN A 251 4.79 13.29 20.23
N ALA A 252 3.90 12.72 19.41
CA ALA A 252 2.61 12.17 19.80
C ALA A 252 2.65 10.65 20.03
N ASP A 253 3.83 10.04 20.11
CA ASP A 253 4.07 8.59 20.30
C ASP A 253 3.39 7.66 19.27
N CYS A 254 2.97 8.20 18.12
CA CYS A 254 2.23 7.43 17.13
C CYS A 254 3.09 6.31 16.53
N THR A 255 4.40 6.55 16.37
CA THR A 255 5.33 5.58 15.75
C THR A 255 5.60 4.36 16.62
N VAL A 256 5.30 4.41 17.93
CA VAL A 256 5.51 3.29 18.85
C VAL A 256 4.57 2.11 18.53
N CYS A 257 3.39 2.41 17.96
CA CYS A 257 2.42 1.41 17.50
C CYS A 257 2.41 1.26 15.97
N HIS A 258 2.78 2.32 15.22
CA HIS A 258 2.67 2.40 13.76
C HIS A 258 4.00 2.16 13.02
N GLN A 259 4.82 1.27 13.56
CA GLN A 259 6.04 0.74 12.93
C GLN A 259 5.96 -0.79 12.83
N PRO A 260 6.79 -1.45 12.01
CA PRO A 260 6.69 -2.90 11.79
C PRO A 260 6.79 -3.77 13.07
N GLU A 261 7.52 -3.30 14.09
CA GLU A 261 7.69 -3.95 15.40
C GLU A 261 6.78 -3.35 16.50
N GLY A 262 5.70 -2.65 16.11
CA GLY A 262 4.82 -2.00 17.08
C GLY A 262 4.32 -2.96 18.16
N HIS A 263 4.61 -2.65 19.43
CA HIS A 263 4.39 -3.53 20.59
C HIS A 263 2.92 -3.99 20.77
N ARG A 264 1.96 -3.27 20.18
CA ARG A 264 0.52 -3.61 20.21
C ARG A 264 0.06 -4.66 19.21
N LYS A 265 0.91 -5.10 18.27
CA LYS A 265 0.61 -6.18 17.31
C LYS A 265 -0.74 -6.01 16.59
N MET A 266 -1.10 -4.77 16.23
CA MET A 266 -2.40 -4.41 15.65
C MET A 266 -2.74 -5.27 14.43
N ASN A 267 -4.02 -5.62 14.26
CA ASN A 267 -4.48 -6.41 13.12
C ASN A 267 -4.36 -5.65 11.80
N LYS A 268 -4.51 -4.32 11.81
CA LYS A 268 -4.37 -3.45 10.64
C LYS A 268 -3.29 -2.43 10.92
N LEU A 269 -2.09 -2.66 10.38
CA LEU A 269 -0.94 -1.80 10.60
C LEU A 269 -0.84 -0.74 9.51
N THR A 270 -0.91 0.51 9.93
CA THR A 270 -0.50 1.68 9.16
C THR A 270 0.97 1.98 9.45
N LEU A 271 1.76 2.16 8.41
CA LEU A 271 3.20 2.42 8.50
C LEU A 271 3.49 3.91 8.32
N LEU A 272 4.16 4.53 9.29
CA LEU A 272 4.47 5.97 9.28
C LEU A 272 5.98 6.26 9.24
N GLN A 273 6.81 5.22 9.22
CA GLN A 273 8.25 5.34 9.42
C GLN A 273 9.00 5.97 8.24
N THR A 274 8.51 5.83 7.00
CA THR A 274 9.16 6.39 5.78
C THR A 274 8.24 7.35 5.04
N PRO A 275 8.76 8.21 4.14
CA PRO A 275 7.96 9.18 3.39
C PRO A 275 6.83 8.54 2.56
N MET A 276 7.15 7.53 1.75
CA MET A 276 6.16 6.85 0.92
C MET A 276 5.19 5.99 1.75
N HIS A 277 5.63 5.41 2.88
CA HIS A 277 4.69 4.75 3.79
C HIS A 277 3.70 5.74 4.40
N ALA A 278 4.15 6.88 4.90
CA ALA A 278 3.24 7.88 5.44
C ALA A 278 2.28 8.43 4.38
N ALA A 279 2.74 8.60 3.14
CA ALA A 279 1.88 8.99 2.01
C ALA A 279 0.77 7.96 1.73
N THR A 280 1.01 6.68 2.03
CA THR A 280 0.05 5.57 1.86
C THR A 280 -1.17 5.71 2.77
N SER A 281 -1.03 6.38 3.90
CA SER A 281 -2.00 6.29 4.98
C SER A 281 -2.46 7.63 5.52
N ILE A 282 -1.95 8.75 4.99
CA ILE A 282 -2.20 10.07 5.57
C ILE A 282 -3.69 10.40 5.69
N ASP A 283 -4.52 10.02 4.73
CA ASP A 283 -5.98 10.23 4.80
C ASP A 283 -6.59 9.51 6.00
N ALA A 284 -6.34 8.21 6.14
CA ALA A 284 -6.83 7.40 7.25
C ALA A 284 -6.30 7.91 8.60
N VAL A 285 -5.04 8.33 8.65
CA VAL A 285 -4.42 8.90 9.85
C VAL A 285 -5.11 10.19 10.27
N LEU A 286 -5.38 11.10 9.33
CA LEU A 286 -6.06 12.36 9.64
C LEU A 286 -7.48 12.11 10.15
N ASP A 287 -8.20 11.16 9.57
CA ASP A 287 -9.55 10.80 10.01
C ASP A 287 -9.54 10.23 11.44
N GLU A 288 -8.58 9.36 11.78
CA GLU A 288 -8.43 8.83 13.14
C GLU A 288 -8.08 9.95 14.14
N VAL A 289 -7.15 10.85 13.80
CA VAL A 289 -6.79 12.00 14.66
C VAL A 289 -7.98 12.95 14.85
N ARG A 290 -8.75 13.24 13.79
CA ARG A 290 -9.98 14.06 13.87
C ARG A 290 -10.98 13.42 14.82
N SER A 291 -11.22 12.11 14.66
CA SER A 291 -12.18 11.35 15.47
C SER A 291 -11.77 11.23 16.94
N GLY A 292 -10.48 11.41 17.25
CA GLY A 292 -9.97 11.31 18.61
C GLY A 292 -9.89 9.88 19.14
N LYS A 293 -9.92 8.87 18.26
CA LYS A 293 -9.79 7.45 18.60
C LYS A 293 -8.34 7.00 18.82
N MET A 294 -7.36 7.83 18.44
CA MET A 294 -5.93 7.57 18.55
C MET A 294 -5.20 8.77 19.18
N PRO A 295 -4.14 8.53 19.96
CA PRO A 295 -3.60 7.22 20.34
C PRO A 295 -4.51 6.51 21.36
N VAL A 296 -4.24 5.24 21.63
CA VAL A 296 -4.95 4.43 22.65
C VAL A 296 -4.02 4.06 23.80
N ASP A 297 -4.58 3.80 24.98
CA ASP A 297 -3.85 3.30 26.15
C ASP A 297 -3.72 1.76 26.15
N ASP A 298 -3.20 1.18 27.24
CA ASP A 298 -2.98 -0.28 27.41
C ASP A 298 -4.26 -1.11 27.35
N TYR A 299 -5.42 -0.50 27.54
CA TYR A 299 -6.73 -1.13 27.49
C TYR A 299 -7.46 -0.93 26.15
N ASN A 300 -6.81 -0.27 25.19
CA ASN A 300 -7.37 0.19 23.91
C ASN A 300 -8.40 1.31 24.06
N ASP A 301 -8.39 2.03 25.18
CA ASP A 301 -9.22 3.21 25.34
C ASP A 301 -8.55 4.41 24.67
N PRO A 302 -9.31 5.24 23.91
CA PRO A 302 -8.75 6.44 23.31
C PRO A 302 -8.15 7.36 24.37
N LYS A 303 -6.86 7.68 24.21
CA LYS A 303 -6.16 8.68 25.02
C LYS A 303 -6.30 10.03 24.31
N PRO A 304 -6.99 11.02 24.92
CA PRO A 304 -7.12 12.33 24.32
C PRO A 304 -5.76 12.96 24.07
N LEU A 305 -5.54 13.41 22.83
CA LEU A 305 -4.41 14.25 22.49
C LEU A 305 -4.58 15.62 23.14
N ASP A 306 -3.46 16.23 23.56
CA ASP A 306 -3.44 17.65 23.89
C ASP A 306 -4.03 18.46 22.72
N PRO A 307 -4.95 19.41 22.95
CA PRO A 307 -5.62 20.12 21.87
C PRO A 307 -4.67 20.86 20.93
N LYS A 308 -3.56 21.40 21.42
CA LYS A 308 -2.57 22.09 20.58
C LYS A 308 -1.79 21.08 19.74
N LEU A 309 -1.41 19.95 20.33
CA LEU A 309 -0.77 18.86 19.60
C LEU A 309 -1.69 18.31 18.51
N LYS A 310 -2.97 18.03 18.83
CA LYS A 310 -3.97 17.59 17.84
C LYS A 310 -4.11 18.60 16.70
N ALA A 311 -4.22 19.89 17.00
CA ALA A 311 -4.30 20.93 15.97
C ALA A 311 -3.05 20.97 15.09
N SER A 312 -1.85 20.82 15.68
CA SER A 312 -0.59 20.75 14.92
C SER A 312 -0.54 19.52 14.01
N LEU A 313 -0.91 18.33 14.50
CA LEU A 313 -0.93 17.10 13.71
C LEU A 313 -1.88 17.21 12.51
N LEU A 314 -3.07 17.79 12.71
CA LEU A 314 -4.03 18.01 11.64
C LEU A 314 -3.50 19.02 10.63
N THR A 315 -2.95 20.15 11.09
CA THR A 315 -2.41 21.20 10.22
C THR A 315 -1.25 20.68 9.36
N ASP A 316 -0.27 20.02 9.98
CA ASP A 316 0.91 19.53 9.29
C ASP A 316 0.59 18.33 8.39
N GLY A 317 -0.30 17.44 8.83
CA GLY A 317 -0.74 16.32 8.01
C GLY A 317 -1.61 16.74 6.82
N GLU A 318 -2.47 17.76 6.96
CA GLU A 318 -3.21 18.35 5.83
C GLU A 318 -2.27 19.04 4.83
N ALA A 319 -1.27 19.77 5.32
CA ALA A 319 -0.25 20.37 4.45
C ALA A 319 0.51 19.30 3.65
N PHE A 320 0.92 18.21 4.31
CA PHE A 320 1.57 17.07 3.66
C PHE A 320 0.66 16.40 2.63
N ARG A 321 -0.59 16.07 3.00
CA ARG A 321 -1.61 15.48 2.12
C ARG A 321 -1.85 16.34 0.87
N ASN A 322 -1.97 17.64 1.05
CA ASN A 322 -2.20 18.57 -0.06
C ASN A 322 -1.00 18.59 -1.01
N LEU A 323 0.23 18.62 -0.48
CA LEU A 323 1.45 18.56 -1.30
C LEU A 323 1.60 17.24 -2.04
N ILE A 324 1.19 16.10 -1.46
CA ILE A 324 1.12 14.83 -2.20
C ILE A 324 0.17 14.97 -3.38
N THR A 325 -1.02 15.52 -3.15
CA THR A 325 -2.03 15.70 -4.21
C THR A 325 -1.53 16.62 -5.31
N THR A 326 -0.87 17.73 -4.95
CA THR A 326 -0.27 18.68 -5.90
C THR A 326 0.86 18.03 -6.70
N ALA A 327 1.77 17.32 -6.04
CA ALA A 327 2.87 16.65 -6.72
C ALA A 327 2.36 15.53 -7.64
N ASP A 328 1.38 14.74 -7.20
CA ASP A 328 0.69 13.72 -8.02
C ASP A 328 0.00 14.34 -9.23
N ALA A 329 -0.66 15.49 -9.05
CA ALA A 329 -1.32 16.19 -10.14
C ALA A 329 -0.31 16.69 -11.18
N TRP A 330 0.82 17.25 -10.74
CA TRP A 330 1.88 17.71 -11.63
C TRP A 330 2.45 16.56 -12.48
N GLU A 331 2.72 15.40 -11.88
CA GLU A 331 3.20 14.22 -12.64
C GLU A 331 2.18 13.82 -13.72
N ARG A 332 0.89 13.81 -13.37
CA ARG A 332 -0.19 13.48 -14.32
C ARG A 332 -0.27 14.49 -15.47
N THR A 333 -0.27 15.78 -15.20
CA THR A 333 -0.42 16.82 -16.23
C THR A 333 0.78 16.89 -17.17
N ASN A 334 1.95 16.42 -16.73
CA ASN A 334 3.16 16.42 -17.53
C ASN A 334 3.46 15.07 -18.20
N GLY A 335 2.54 14.09 -18.11
CA GLY A 335 2.75 12.76 -18.69
C GLY A 335 3.94 12.02 -18.06
N ARG A 336 4.23 12.30 -16.79
CA ARG A 336 5.36 11.77 -16.01
C ARG A 336 4.90 10.93 -14.82
N PRO A 337 4.00 9.98 -15.04
CA PRO A 337 3.28 9.41 -13.94
C PRO A 337 4.20 8.58 -13.02
N LYS A 338 4.08 8.82 -11.71
CA LYS A 338 4.81 8.11 -10.64
C LYS A 338 4.88 6.61 -10.91
N ALA A 339 6.08 6.11 -11.20
CA ALA A 339 6.31 4.71 -11.51
C ALA A 339 5.22 4.05 -12.42
N ARG A 340 4.46 4.79 -13.27
CA ARG A 340 3.37 4.21 -14.12
C ARG A 340 2.80 5.10 -15.22
N LYS A 341 3.14 4.85 -16.48
CA LYS A 341 2.37 5.04 -17.75
C LYS A 341 1.09 5.89 -17.86
N LEU A 342 1.04 6.57 -19.00
CA LEU A 342 -0.17 7.01 -19.71
C LEU A 342 -1.00 5.81 -20.22
N VAL A 343 -2.32 5.86 -20.07
CA VAL A 343 -3.24 5.21 -21.00
C VAL A 343 -4.26 6.25 -21.44
N ALA A 344 -3.99 6.88 -22.58
CA ALA A 344 -5.02 7.48 -23.41
C ALA A 344 -5.33 6.46 -24.51
N ASN A 345 -6.61 6.18 -24.71
CA ASN A 345 -7.23 6.07 -26.02
C ASN A 345 -8.67 6.54 -25.87
#